data_AF-A0AAV5JJB1-F1
#
_entry.id   AF-A0AAV5JJB1-F1
#
_cell.length_a   1.000
_cell.length_b   1.000
_cell.length_c   1.000
_cell.angle_alpha   90.00
_cell.angle_beta   90.00
_cell.angle_gamma   90.00
#
_symmetry.space_group_name_H-M   'P 1'
#
loop_
_entity.id
_entity.type
_entity.pdbx_description
1 polymer ?
#
loop_
_entity_poly.entity_id
_entity_poly.type
_entity_poly.pdbx_seq_one_letter_code
_entity_poly.pdbx_strand_id
1 'polypeptide(L)' 'MELQAKWVAKVLSGKLKLPTEEEMTTSAQGFYQHLDQVGWPKRLTHQLLQDKIDYENWLLLS' A
#
# COMPACT_ATOMS: atom_id res chain seq x y z
N MET A 1 -7.92 6.63 7.06
CA MET A 1 -7.57 6.36 8.47
C MET A 1 -8.29 5.15 9.05
N GLU A 2 -9.63 5.12 9.10
CA GLU A 2 -10.36 3.99 9.72
C GLU A 2 -10.06 2.63 9.06
N LEU A 3 -10.06 2.57 7.73
CA LEU A 3 -9.80 1.32 6.98
C LEU A 3 -8.38 0.79 7.21
N GLN A 4 -7.37 1.67 7.21
CA GLN A 4 -5.99 1.28 7.52
C GLN A 4 -5.86 0.75 8.95
N ALA A 5 -6.48 1.40 9.94
CA ALA A 5 -6.45 0.94 11.32
C ALA A 5 -7.11 -0.44 11.49
N LYS A 6 -8.25 -0.68 10.83
CA LYS A 6 -8.91 -1.99 10.80
C LYS A 6 -8.04 -3.05 10.13
N TRP A 7 -7.38 -2.71 9.03
CA TRP A 7 -6.48 -3.61 8.33
C TRP A 7 -5.28 -4.02 9.20
N VAL A 8 -4.63 -3.06 9.86
CA VAL A 8 -3.54 -3.32 10.82
C VAL A 8 -4.03 -4.21 11.96
N ALA A 9 -5.24 -3.99 12.49
CA ALA A 9 -5.80 -4.85 13.53
C ALA A 9 -6.06 -6.29 13.06
N LYS A 10 -6.47 -6.51 11.80
CA LYS A 10 -6.58 -7.86 11.21
C LYS A 10 -5.23 -8.55 11.15
N VAL A 11 -4.16 -7.83 10.77
CA VAL A 11 -2.79 -8.34 10.76
C VAL A 11 -2.35 -8.75 12.17
N LEU A 12 -2.48 -7.85 13.13
CA LEU A 12 -2.04 -8.09 14.51
C LEU A 12 -2.83 -9.20 15.21
N SER A 13 -4.09 -9.41 14.83
CA SER A 13 -4.91 -10.52 15.33
C SER A 13 -4.67 -11.85 14.61
N GLY A 14 -3.78 -11.89 13.61
CA GLY A 14 -3.49 -13.09 12.81
C GLY A 14 -4.59 -13.47 11.82
N LYS A 15 -5.66 -12.66 11.69
CA LYS A 15 -6.74 -12.86 10.72
C LYS A 15 -6.31 -12.57 9.29
N LEU A 16 -5.29 -11.72 9.14
CA LEU A 16 -4.63 -11.43 7.88
C LEU A 16 -3.15 -11.74 8.03
N LYS A 17 -2.58 -12.52 7.10
CA LYS A 17 -1.14 -12.77 7.08
C LYS A 17 -0.48 -11.76 6.14
N LEU A 18 0.58 -11.13 6.63
CA LEU A 18 1.46 -10.36 5.76
C LEU A 18 2.20 -11.32 4.82
N PRO A 19 2.54 -10.86 3.61
CA PRO A 19 3.53 -11.53 2.79
C PRO A 19 4.91 -11.48 3.48
N THR A 20 5.88 -12.18 2.92
CA THR A 20 7.25 -12.18 3.44
C THR A 20 7.88 -10.79 3.34
N GLU A 21 8.92 -10.56 4.13
CA GLU A 21 9.66 -9.28 4.09
C GLU A 21 10.24 -8.98 2.70
N GLU A 22 10.74 -10.00 2.00
CA GLU A 22 11.26 -9.88 0.64
C GLU A 22 10.18 -9.46 -0.36
N GLU A 23 9.00 -10.07 -0.29
CA GLU A 23 7.86 -9.72 -1.15
C GLU A 23 7.37 -8.29 -0.89
N MET A 24 7.28 -7.87 0.38
CA MET A 24 6.91 -6.48 0.73
C MET A 24 7.94 -5.48 0.21
N THR A 25 9.22 -5.79 0.39
CA THR A 25 10.33 -4.93 -0.05
C THR A 25 10.35 -4.80 -1.58
N THR A 26 10.19 -5.92 -2.29
CA THR A 26 10.14 -5.96 -3.76
C THR A 26 8.95 -5.16 -4.29
N SER A 27 7.78 -5.30 -3.67
CA SER A 27 6.58 -4.53 -4.02
C SER A 27 6.80 -3.02 -3.87
N ALA A 28 7.34 -2.59 -2.73
CA ALA A 28 7.63 -1.19 -2.47
C ALA A 28 8.67 -0.62 -3.45
N GLN A 29 9.74 -1.37 -3.74
CA GLN A 29 10.75 -0.99 -4.71
C GLN A 29 10.18 -0.87 -6.13
N GLY A 30 9.32 -1.81 -6.55
CA GLY A 30 8.63 -1.76 -7.83
C GLY A 30 7.76 -0.51 -7.96
N PHE A 31 7.05 -0.13 -6.91
CA PHE A 31 6.30 1.11 -6.86
C PHE A 31 7.20 2.36 -7.02
N TYR A 32 8.31 2.44 -6.29
CA TYR A 32 9.25 3.56 -6.42
C TYR A 32 9.90 3.63 -7.82
N GLN A 33 10.27 2.48 -8.39
CA GLN A 33 10.81 2.43 -9.75
C GLN A 33 9.79 2.90 -10.78
N HIS A 34 8.51 2.51 -10.63
CA HIS A 34 7.45 3.00 -11.49
C HIS A 34 7.31 4.53 -11.40
N LEU A 35 7.29 5.08 -10.18
CA LEU A 35 7.24 6.54 -9.97
C LEU A 35 8.43 7.25 -10.62
N ASP A 36 9.65 6.72 -10.47
CA ASP A 36 10.85 7.27 -11.10
C ASP A 36 10.75 7.22 -12.64
N GLN A 37 10.23 6.12 -13.21
CA GLN A 37 10.05 5.96 -14.66
C GLN A 37 9.04 6.96 -15.25
N VAL A 38 7.96 7.27 -14.53
CA VAL A 38 6.97 8.27 -14.97
C VAL A 38 7.34 9.70 -14.58
N GLY A 39 8.51 9.92 -13.97
CA GLY A 39 9.00 11.23 -13.54
C GLY A 39 8.20 11.85 -12.38
N TRP A 40 7.56 11.02 -11.55
CA TRP A 40 6.75 11.48 -10.43
C TRP A 40 7.63 12.09 -9.33
N PRO A 41 7.32 13.31 -8.83
CA PRO A 41 8.13 13.90 -7.77
C PRO A 41 8.05 13.10 -6.47
N LYS A 42 9.21 12.77 -5.87
CA LYS A 42 9.30 12.01 -4.61
C LYS A 42 8.48 12.58 -3.45
N ARG A 43 8.35 13.91 -3.37
CA ARG A 43 7.51 14.56 -2.34
C ARG A 43 6.01 14.24 -2.45
N LEU A 44 5.58 13.72 -3.60
CA LEU A 44 4.19 13.37 -3.90
C LEU A 44 3.96 11.85 -3.88
N THR A 45 4.93 11.03 -3.46
CA THR A 45 4.83 9.56 -3.41
C THR A 45 3.58 9.06 -2.68
N HIS A 46 3.14 9.75 -1.62
CA HIS A 46 1.99 9.33 -0.82
C HIS A 46 0.68 10.00 -1.24
N GLN A 47 0.67 10.75 -2.35
CA GLN A 47 -0.56 11.33 -2.87
C GLN A 47 -1.34 10.28 -3.65
N LEU A 48 -2.39 9.74 -3.03
CA LEU A 48 -3.27 8.73 -3.61
C LEU A 48 -4.26 9.28 -4.66
N LEU A 49 -4.02 10.46 -5.24
CA LEU A 49 -4.92 11.22 -6.14
C LEU A 49 -6.14 10.46 -6.70
N GLN A 50 -5.98 9.79 -7.85
CA GLN A 50 -7.02 9.00 -8.50
C GLN A 50 -7.12 7.58 -7.92
N ASP A 51 -6.02 7.07 -7.37
CA ASP A 51 -5.91 5.72 -6.80
C ASP A 51 -6.57 5.58 -5.42
N LYS A 52 -7.11 6.66 -4.84
CA LYS A 52 -7.64 6.67 -3.48
C LYS A 52 -8.79 5.69 -3.33
N ILE A 53 -9.69 5.64 -4.31
CA ILE A 53 -10.84 4.74 -4.31
C ILE A 53 -10.36 3.29 -4.38
N ASP A 54 -9.41 3.00 -5.27
CA ASP A 54 -8.86 1.65 -5.42
C ASP A 54 -8.10 1.20 -4.17
N TYR A 55 -7.37 2.11 -3.53
CA TYR A 55 -6.69 1.86 -2.26
C TYR A 55 -7.68 1.57 -1.12
N GLU A 56 -8.74 2.36 -1.01
CA GLU A 56 -9.79 2.14 0.00
C GLU A 56 -10.55 0.83 -0.24
N ASN A 57 -10.86 0.51 -1.50
CA ASN A 57 -11.47 -0.76 -1.89
C ASN A 57 -10.57 -1.95 -1.58
N TRP A 58 -9.26 -1.83 -1.85
CA TRP A 58 -8.30 -2.86 -1.52
C TRP A 58 -8.28 -3.14 -0.01
N LEU A 59 -8.24 -2.10 0.83
CA LEU A 59 -8.28 -2.23 2.29
C LEU A 59 -9.59 -2.88 2.80
N LEU A 60 -10.71 -2.61 2.13
CA LEU A 60 -12.02 -3.20 2.48
C LEU A 60 -12.08 -4.70 2.17
N LEU A 61 -11.50 -5.11 1.04
CA LEU A 61 -11.55 -6.48 0.53
C LEU A 61 -10.46 -7.38 1.11
N SER A 62 -9.36 -6.79 1.59
CA SER A 62 -8.28 -7.49 2.30
C SER A 62 -8.67 -7.95 3.70
#